data_AF-A0A9E4TF61-F1
#
_entry.id   AF-A0A9E4TF61-F1
#
_cell.length_a   1.000
_cell.length_b   1.000
_cell.length_c   1.000
_cell.angle_alpha   90.00
_cell.angle_beta   90.00
_cell.angle_gamma   90.00
#
_symmetry.space_group_name_H-M   'P 1'
#
loop_
_entity.id
_entity.type
_entity.pdbx_description
1 polymer ?
#
loop_
_entity_poly.entity_id
_entity_poly.type
_entity_poly.pdbx_seq_one_letter_code
_entity_poly.pdbx_strand_id
1 'polypeptide(L)' 'MPLYEYYCEHCNGVFEEIRQMRDASDPSPCPECSREAPRMMSTFAAFTMRDGY' A
#
# COMPACT_ATOMS: atom_id res chain seq x y z
N MET A 1 -3.10 -7.30 -11.71
CA MET A 1 -3.63 -7.43 -10.33
C MET A 1 -3.47 -6.09 -9.64
N PRO A 2 -4.40 -5.63 -8.81
CA PRO A 2 -4.26 -4.36 -8.11
C PRO A 2 -3.10 -4.45 -7.10
N LEU A 3 -2.29 -3.41 -7.07
CA LEU A 3 -1.25 -3.22 -6.07
C LEU A 3 -1.87 -2.47 -4.89
N TYR A 4 -1.53 -2.89 -3.67
CA TYR A 4 -1.96 -2.21 -2.46
C TYR A 4 -0.74 -1.79 -1.65
N GLU A 5 -0.82 -0.61 -1.06
CA GLU A 5 0.22 -0.06 -0.21
C GLU A 5 -0.12 -0.30 1.27
N TYR A 6 0.92 -0.59 2.04
CA TYR A 6 0.84 -0.84 3.47
C TYR A 6 1.92 -0.02 4.16
N TYR A 7 1.58 0.51 5.34
CA TYR A 7 2.51 1.29 6.14
C TYR A 7 2.77 0.60 7.46
N CYS A 8 4.04 0.30 7.72
CA CYS A 8 4.47 -0.22 8.99
C CYS A 8 4.90 0.92 9.90
N GLU A 9 4.12 1.20 10.96
CA GLU A 9 4.43 2.22 11.95
C GLU A 9 5.76 1.93 12.69
N HIS A 10 6.08 0.65 12.87
CA HIS A 10 7.27 0.20 13.59
C HIS A 10 8.57 0.37 12.81
N CYS A 11 8.59 -0.04 11.54
CA CYS A 11 9.73 0.19 10.65
C CYS A 11 9.74 1.62 10.08
N ASN A 12 8.63 2.35 10.25
CA ASN A 12 8.38 3.62 9.56
C ASN A 12 8.57 3.50 8.03
N GLY A 13 8.19 2.33 7.50
CA GLY A 13 8.42 1.95 6.11
C GLY A 13 7.10 1.69 5.38
N VAL A 14 7.05 2.07 4.11
CA VAL A 14 5.94 1.77 3.20
C VAL A 14 6.35 0.58 2.33
N PHE A 15 5.44 -0.36 2.11
CA PHE A 15 5.66 -1.46 1.19
C PHE A 15 4.43 -1.73 0.33
N GLU A 16 4.70 -2.24 -0.87
CA GLU A 16 3.69 -2.54 -1.88
C GLU A 16 3.50 -4.05 -1.98
N GLU A 17 2.26 -4.51 -1.94
CA GLU A 17 1.94 -5.93 -2.06
C GLU A 17 0.80 -6.17 -3.05
N ILE A 18 0.99 -7.16 -3.90
CA ILE A 18 -0.01 -7.60 -4.88
C ILE A 18 -0.98 -8.53 -4.16
N ARG A 19 -2.19 -8.06 -3.85
CA ARG A 19 -3.25 -8.87 -3.25
C ARG A 19 -4.52 -8.88 -4.07
N GLN A 20 -5.38 -9.87 -3.79
CA GLN A 20 -6.72 -9.90 -4.36
C GLN A 20 -7.57 -8.81 -3.69
N MET A 21 -8.55 -8.27 -4.42
CA MET A 21 -9.47 -7.25 -3.89
C MET A 21 -10.17 -7.64 -2.58
N ARG A 22 -10.42 -8.95 -2.39
CA ARG A 22 -11.03 -9.47 -1.16
C ARG A 22 -10.11 -9.36 0.06
N ASP A 23 -8.82 -9.62 -0.15
CA ASP A 23 -7.78 -9.63 0.89
C ASP A 23 -7.14 -8.24 1.04
N ALA A 24 -7.61 -7.28 0.25
CA ALA A 24 -7.14 -5.90 0.27
C ALA A 24 -7.60 -5.13 1.50
N SER A 25 -8.56 -5.62 2.27
CA SER A 25 -8.94 -4.98 3.54
C SER A 25 -8.20 -5.56 4.73
N ASP A 26 -7.49 -6.68 4.54
CA ASP A 26 -6.78 -7.35 5.61
C ASP A 26 -5.41 -6.71 5.87
N PRO A 27 -5.00 -6.60 7.13
CA PRO A 27 -3.65 -6.17 7.48
C PRO A 27 -2.62 -7.17 6.94
N SER A 28 -1.48 -6.66 6.46
CA SER A 28 -0.41 -7.49 5.92
C SER A 28 0.81 -7.50 6.85
N PRO A 29 1.46 -8.65 7.08
CA PRO A 29 2.70 -8.70 7.84
C PRO A 29 3.82 -7.97 7.08
N CYS A 30 4.45 -7.01 7.75
CA CYS A 30 5.61 -6.30 7.23
C CYS A 30 6.77 -7.28 6.99
N PRO A 31 7.44 -7.25 5.81
CA PRO A 31 8.56 -8.16 5.52
C PRO A 31 9.81 -7.91 6.38
N GLU A 32 9.94 -6.73 6.99
CA GLU A 32 11.09 -6.42 7.85
C GLU A 32 10.90 -6.84 9.31
N CYS A 33 9.72 -6.59 9.89
CA CYS A 33 9.50 -6.82 11.32
C CYS A 33 8.43 -7.88 11.63
N SER A 34 7.81 -8.48 10.60
CA SER A 34 6.77 -9.51 10.72
C SER A 34 5.53 -9.06 11.51
N ARG A 35 5.35 -7.76 11.73
CA ARG A 35 4.18 -7.20 12.42
C ARG A 35 3.09 -6.84 11.43
N GLU A 36 1.85 -6.90 11.91
CA GLU A 36 0.67 -6.51 11.16
C GLU A 36 0.75 -5.01 10.83
N ALA A 37 0.85 -4.70 9.55
CA ALA A 37 0.77 -3.36 9.02
C ALA A 37 -0.63 -3.15 8.44
N PRO A 38 -1.39 -2.15 8.94
CA PRO A 38 -2.68 -1.82 8.36
C PRO A 38 -2.49 -1.34 6.92
N ARG A 39 -3.49 -1.61 6.08
CA ARG A 39 -3.49 -1.07 4.72
C ARG A 39 -3.50 0.45 4.78
N MET A 40 -2.48 1.04 4.17
CA MET A 40 -2.48 2.47 3.90
C MET A 40 -3.06 2.62 2.50
N MET A 41 -4.32 3.05 2.40
CA MET A 41 -4.77 3.60 1.13
C MET A 41 -4.01 4.91 0.95
N SER A 42 -2.86 4.84 0.28
CA SER A 42 -2.23 6.05 -0.21
C SER A 42 -3.25 6.71 -1.11
N THR A 43 -3.78 7.84 -0.66
CA THR A 43 -4.44 8.79 -1.54
C THR A 43 -3.34 9.38 -2.42
N PHE A 44 -2.74 8.57 -3.29
CA PHE A 44 -2.00 9.09 -4.42
C PHE A 44 -3.01 9.95 -5.17
N ALA A 45 -2.92 11.25 -4.96
CA ALA A 45 -3.38 12.24 -5.90
C ALA A 45 -2.68 11.85 -7.20
N ALA A 46 -3.38 11.07 -8.02
CA ALA A 46 -3.02 10.88 -9.40
C ALA A 46 -3.14 12.25 -10.04
N PHE A 47 -2.09 13.07 -9.90
CA PHE A 47 -1.81 14.15 -10.81
C PHE A 47 -1.58 13.47 -12.16
N THR A 48 -2.66 13.12 -12.85
CA THR A 48 -2.65 13.01 -14.29
C THR A 48 -2.41 14.42 -14.82
N MET A 49 -1.17 14.91 -14.71
CA MET A 49 -0.66 15.94 -15.60
C MET A 49 -0.61 15.27 -16.97
N ARG A 50 -1.76 15.26 -17.64
CA ARG A 50 -1.84 15.00 -19.06
C ARG A 50 -1.35 16.30 -19.70
N ASP A 51 -0.04 16.46 -19.74
CA ASP A 51 0.58 17.55 -20.50
C ASP A 51 0.34 17.24 -21.97
N GLY A 52 -0.75 17.81 -22.47
CA GLY A 52 -1.21 17.71 -23.83
C GLY A 52 -1.68 19.09 -24.25
N TYR A 53 -0.73 19.95 -24.62
CA TYR A 53 -0.97 21.06 -25.52
C TYR A 53 0.28 21.37 -26.35
#